data_AF-A0AAV0QJR1-F1
#
_entry.id   AF-A0AAV0QJR1-F1
#
_cell.length_a   1.000
_cell.length_b   1.000
_cell.length_c   1.000
_cell.angle_alpha   90.00
_cell.angle_beta   90.00
_cell.angle_gamma   90.00
#
_symmetry.space_group_name_H-M   'P 1'
#
loop_
_entity.id
_entity.type
_entity.pdbx_description
1 polymer ?
#
loop_
_entity_poly.entity_id
_entity_poly.type
_entity_poly.pdbx_seq_one_letter_code
_entity_poly.pdbx_strand_id
1 'polypeptide(L)' 'MFKGLCICYAVILATFFSVGVSGYWAFGNRADGLVLSNFVDNGRPLVPKWFVLMTNVFTILQLSAVAVVSALINLRKYP' A
#
# COMPACT_ATOMS: atom_id res chain seq x y z
N MET A 1 -2.05 -25.29 -13.85
CA MET A 1 -1.28 -24.18 -13.24
C MET A 1 -1.61 -22.80 -13.82
N PHE A 2 -1.89 -22.68 -15.12
CA PHE A 2 -2.19 -21.39 -15.78
C PHE A 2 -3.46 -20.68 -15.27
N LYS A 3 -4.54 -21.43 -14.99
CA LYS A 3 -5.79 -20.87 -14.43
C LYS A 3 -5.57 -20.11 -13.12
N GLY A 4 -4.80 -20.68 -12.19
CA GLY A 4 -4.48 -20.03 -10.92
C GLY A 4 -3.64 -18.77 -11.11
N LEU A 5 -2.63 -18.83 -11.99
CA LEU A 5 -1.80 -17.69 -12.32
C LEU A 5 -2.62 -16.54 -12.94
N CYS A 6 -3.51 -16.85 -13.90
CA CYS A 6 -4.41 -15.85 -14.50
C CYS A 6 -5.34 -15.20 -13.47
N ILE A 7 -5.90 -15.99 -12.54
CA ILE A 7 -6.75 -15.46 -11.48
C ILE A 7 -5.94 -14.55 -10.54
N CYS A 8 -4.73 -14.95 -10.14
CA CYS A 8 -3.87 -14.11 -9.31
C CYS A 8 -3.59 -12.75 -9.97
N TYR A 9 -3.21 -12.73 -11.25
CA TYR A 9 -2.99 -11.49 -11.98
C TYR A 9 -4.26 -10.66 -12.14
N ALA A 10 -5.41 -11.30 -12.39
CA ALA A 10 -6.70 -10.61 -12.48
C ALA A 10 -7.06 -9.93 -11.16
N VAL A 11 -6.86 -10.60 -10.02
CA VAL A 11 -7.13 -10.04 -8.68
C VAL A 11 -6.19 -8.88 -8.36
N ILE A 12 -4.90 -9.00 -8.70
CA ILE A 12 -3.92 -7.92 -8.55
C ILE A 12 -4.34 -6.71 -9.38
N LEU A 13 -4.64 -6.90 -10.66
CA LEU A 13 -5.08 -5.81 -11.53
C LEU A 13 -6.35 -5.15 -10.99
N ALA A 14 -7.35 -5.94 -10.58
CA ALA A 14 -8.60 -5.41 -10.05
C ALA A 14 -8.40 -4.58 -8.78
N THR A 15 -7.55 -5.01 -7.85
CA THR A 15 -7.30 -4.28 -6.60
C THR A 15 -6.48 -3.01 -6.84
N PHE A 16 -5.35 -3.08 -7.53
CA PHE A 16 -4.51 -1.91 -7.76
C PHE A 16 -5.15 -0.89 -8.69
N PHE A 17 -5.80 -1.34 -9.77
CA PHE A 17 -6.44 -0.43 -10.73
C PHE A 17 -7.67 0.24 -10.13
N SER A 18 -8.50 -0.49 -9.38
CA SER A 18 -9.68 0.10 -8.72
C SER A 18 -9.29 1.20 -7.73
N VAL A 19 -8.28 0.94 -6.89
CA VAL A 19 -7.77 1.94 -5.93
C VAL A 19 -7.14 3.13 -6.66
N GLY A 20 -6.36 2.89 -7.72
CA GLY A 20 -5.72 3.95 -8.50
C GLY A 20 -6.73 4.86 -9.21
N VAL A 21 -7.74 4.27 -9.87
CA VAL A 21 -8.82 5.03 -10.54
C VAL A 21 -9.62 5.83 -9.52
N SER A 22 -9.99 5.25 -8.38
CA SER A 22 -10.71 5.96 -7.32
C SER A 22 -9.87 7.08 -6.70
N GLY A 23 -8.57 6.86 -6.49
CA GLY A 23 -7.66 7.88 -5.96
C GLY A 23 -7.49 9.05 -6.92
N TYR A 24 -7.32 8.75 -8.22
CA TYR A 24 -7.25 9.78 -9.26
C TYR A 24 -8.58 10.54 -9.41
N TRP A 25 -9.72 9.87 -9.28
CA TRP A 25 -11.02 10.55 -9.32
C TRP A 25 -11.25 11.44 -8.09
N ALA A 26 -10.74 11.06 -6.91
CA ALA A 26 -10.89 11.80 -5.66
C ALA A 26 -9.94 13.00 -5.52
N PHE A 27 -8.68 12.89 -5.96
CA PHE A 27 -7.65 13.92 -5.77
C PHE A 27 -7.14 14.55 -7.08
N GLY A 28 -7.40 13.91 -8.22
CA GLY A 28 -7.04 14.42 -9.55
C GLY A 28 -5.55 14.69 -9.72
N ASN A 29 -5.24 15.82 -10.35
CA ASN A 29 -3.87 16.27 -10.61
C ASN A 29 -3.12 16.75 -9.35
N ARG A 30 -3.76 16.72 -8.18
CA ARG A 30 -3.13 17.05 -6.88
C ARG A 30 -2.82 15.81 -6.05
N ALA A 31 -2.96 14.62 -6.64
CA ALA A 31 -2.65 13.36 -5.97
C ALA A 31 -1.16 13.29 -5.59
N ASP A 32 -0.86 13.41 -4.29
CA ASP A 32 0.44 13.10 -3.72
C ASP A 32 0.80 11.62 -3.92
N GLY A 33 2.11 11.32 -3.91
CA GLY A 33 2.64 9.96 -4.11
C GLY A 33 2.17 8.93 -3.07
N LEU A 34 1.64 9.38 -1.93
CA LEU A 34 0.95 8.54 -0.96
C LEU A 34 -0.50 8.98 -0.83
N VAL A 35 -1.43 8.04 -1.04
CA VAL A 35 -2.87 8.27 -0.89
C VAL A 35 -3.20 8.76 0.53
N LEU A 36 -2.49 8.28 1.56
CA LEU A 36 -2.66 8.76 2.95
C LEU A 36 -2.29 10.23 3.14
N SER A 37 -1.28 10.74 2.43
CA SER A 37 -0.86 12.15 2.52
C SER A 37 -1.91 13.09 1.94
N ASN A 38 -2.57 12.66 0.86
CA ASN A 38 -3.68 13.42 0.26
C ASN A 38 -4.86 13.67 1.21
N PHE A 39 -5.04 12.80 2.20
CA PHE A 39 -6.09 12.93 3.21
C PHE A 39 -5.72 13.88 4.36
N VAL A 40 -4.50 14.44 4.37
CA VAL A 40 -4.01 15.36 5.38
C VAL A 40 -3.68 16.71 4.71
N ASP A 41 -4.66 17.61 4.67
CA ASP A 41 -4.48 18.94 4.09
C ASP A 41 -4.10 19.95 5.19
N ASN A 42 -2.89 20.53 5.11
CA ASN A 42 -2.44 21.60 6.00
C ASN A 42 -2.66 21.33 7.51
N GLY A 43 -2.45 20.08 7.96
CA GLY A 43 -2.63 19.65 9.35
C GLY A 43 -4.06 19.35 9.77
N ARG A 44 -5.04 19.48 8.87
CA ARG A 44 -6.45 19.10 9.07
C ARG A 44 -6.72 17.81 8.29
N PRO A 45 -6.92 16.68 8.97
CA PRO A 45 -7.19 15.43 8.30
C PRO A 45 -8.66 15.40 7.84
N LEU A 46 -8.87 15.10 6.57
CA LEU A 46 -10.18 14.93 5.93
C LEU A 46 -10.90 13.67 6.43
N VAL A 47 -10.13 12.72 6.98
CA VAL A 47 -10.59 11.48 7.63
C VAL A 47 -10.19 11.48 9.11
N PRO A 48 -10.84 10.64 9.93
CA PRO A 48 -10.48 10.50 11.35
C PRO A 48 -8.98 10.23 11.52
N LYS A 49 -8.32 11.00 12.41
CA LYS A 49 -6.88 10.84 12.74
C LYS A 49 -6.49 9.40 13.04
N TRP A 50 -7.37 8.69 13.76
CA TRP A 50 -7.19 7.28 14.10
C TRP A 50 -7.12 6.36 12.89
N PHE A 51 -7.86 6.65 11.83
CA PHE A 51 -7.86 5.83 10.61
C PHE A 51 -6.52 5.95 9.87
N VAL A 52 -6.01 7.17 9.72
CA VAL A 52 -4.69 7.42 9.12
C VAL A 52 -3.60 6.77 9.96
N LEU A 53 -3.66 6.92 11.29
CA LEU A 53 -2.71 6.32 12.21
C LEU A 53 -2.71 4.79 12.15
N MET A 54 -3.88 4.14 12.24
CA MET A 54 -3.99 2.69 12.16
C MET A 54 -3.43 2.15 10.85
N THR A 55 -3.81 2.76 9.72
CA THR A 55 -3.36 2.31 8.41
C THR A 55 -1.84 2.44 8.27
N ASN A 56 -1.24 3.53 8.78
CA ASN A 56 0.21 3.70 8.79
C ASN A 56 0.93 2.72 9.72
N VAL A 57 0.36 2.40 10.90
CA VAL A 57 0.93 1.39 11.80
C VAL A 57 0.90 0.01 11.15
N PHE A 58 -0.20 -0.35 10.49
CA PHE A 58 -0.30 -1.62 9.78
C PHE A 58 0.65 -1.72 8.59
N THR A 59 0.84 -0.67 7.81
CA THR A 59 1.80 -0.68 6.70
C THR A 59 3.22 -0.84 7.20
N ILE A 60 3.61 -0.14 8.28
CA ILE A 60 4.93 -0.32 8.91
C ILE A 60 5.11 -1.75 9.42
N LEU A 61 4.08 -2.32 10.05
CA LEU A 61 4.11 -3.70 10.54
C LEU A 61 4.27 -4.72 9.40
N GLN A 62 3.56 -4.54 8.28
CA GLN A 62 3.72 -5.41 7.11
C GLN A 62 5.11 -5.27 6.48
N LEU A 63 5.62 -4.04 6.34
CA LEU A 63 6.94 -3.78 5.78
C LEU A 63 8.06 -4.33 6.67
N SER A 64 7.94 -4.24 8.00
CA SER A 64 8.95 -4.77 8.93
C SER A 64 9.03 -6.29 8.86
N ALA A 65 7.90 -6.99 8.79
CA ALA A 65 7.88 -8.44 8.60
C ALA A 65 8.57 -8.86 7.29
N VAL A 66 8.29 -8.17 6.18
CA VAL A 66 8.94 -8.44 4.89
C VAL A 66 10.45 -8.13 4.94
N ALA A 67 10.83 -7.03 5.59
CA ALA A 67 12.24 -6.65 5.76
C ALA A 67 13.02 -7.68 6.57
N VAL A 68 12.45 -8.21 7.65
CA VAL A 68 13.08 -9.26 8.47
C VAL A 68 13.29 -10.54 7.67
N VAL A 69 12.29 -10.97 6.90
CA VAL A 69 12.42 -12.16 6.04
C VAL A 69 13.48 -11.94 4.96
N SER A 70 13.50 -10.77 4.33
CA SER A 70 14.51 -10.42 3.32
C SER A 70 15.92 -10.40 3.91
N ALA A 71 16.09 -9.80 5.10
CA ALA A 71 17.37 -9.77 5.81
C ALA A 71 17.84 -11.18 6.21
N LEU A 72 16.94 -12.02 6.72
CA LEU A 72 17.24 -13.41 7.07
C LEU A 72 17.68 -14.22 5.84
N ILE A 73 17.03 -14.04 4.69
CA ILE A 73 17.42 -14.69 3.44
C ILE A 73 18.81 -14.20 2.99
N ASN A 74 19.08 -12.90 3.11
CA ASN A 74 20.37 -12.32 2.74
C ASN A 74 21.51 -12.84 3.63
N LEU A 75 21.28 -12.91 4.95
CA LEU A 75 22.23 -13.50 5.90
C LEU A 75 22.45 -15.00 5.66
N ARG A 76 21.45 -15.75 5.19
CA ARG A 76 21.62 -17.14 4.78
C ARG A 76 22.38 -17.33 3.46
N LYS A 77 22.52 -16.27 2.66
CA LYS A 77 23.16 -16.32 1.34
C LYS A 77 24.69 -16.18 1.42
N TYR A 78 25.22 -15.67 2.53
CA TYR A 78 26.64 -15.51 2.79
C TYR A 78 27.00 -16.19 4.13
N PRO A 79 27.46 -17.45 4.13
CA PRO A 79 27.95 -18.13 5.34
C PRO A 79 29.30 -17.56 5.81
#